data_AF-A0A352RHX4-F1
#
_entry.id   AF-A0A352RHX4-F1
#
_cell.length_a   1.000
_cell.length_b   1.000
_cell.length_c   1.000
_cell.angle_alpha   90.00
_cell.angle_beta   90.00
_cell.angle_gamma   90.00
#
_symmetry.space_group_name_H-M   'P 1'
#
loop_
_entity.id
_entity.type
_entity.pdbx_description
1 polymer ?
#
loop_
_entity_poly.entity_id
_entity_poly.type
_entity_poly.pdbx_seq_one_letter_code
_entity_poly.pdbx_strand_id
1 'polypeptide(L)'
;MENKDSKIRMISSGAKRLLLFLWPFAKKEKPVYNLKSIRIPRTSGRTLKILLFLLRTPGVRLLLLPLLLRQAGLPRLRKCHVEDAPVMHPVHPADSKITLAAAKKSIKQFIVSAEQNRESATDKK
;
A
#
# COMPACT_ATOMS: atom_id res chain seq x y z
N MET A 1 -14.23 -31.51 -48.22
CA MET A 1 -14.96 -31.49 -46.93
C MET A 1 -14.03 -32.02 -45.85
N GLU A 2 -13.53 -31.18 -44.95
CA GLU A 2 -13.40 -31.55 -43.53
C GLU A 2 -13.16 -30.28 -42.70
N ASN A 3 -14.09 -30.04 -41.79
CA ASN A 3 -14.25 -28.83 -41.00
C ASN A 3 -13.29 -28.87 -39.80
N LYS A 4 -12.23 -28.05 -39.81
CA LYS A 4 -11.22 -28.00 -38.74
C LYS A 4 -11.53 -26.97 -37.65
N ASP A 5 -12.70 -26.33 -37.69
CA ASP A 5 -13.05 -25.22 -36.79
C ASP A 5 -13.55 -25.67 -35.40
N SER A 6 -13.64 -26.97 -35.13
CA SER A 6 -14.25 -27.50 -33.89
C SER A 6 -13.27 -27.76 -32.74
N LYS A 7 -11.95 -27.75 -32.96
CA LYS A 7 -10.98 -28.21 -31.94
C LYS A 7 -10.45 -27.15 -30.97
N ILE A 8 -10.68 -25.86 -31.20
CA ILE A 8 -10.13 -24.78 -30.36
C ILE A 8 -11.18 -24.22 -29.37
N ARG A 9 -12.16 -25.03 -28.94
CA ARG A 9 -13.17 -24.60 -27.96
C ARG A 9 -12.92 -25.07 -26.53
N MET A 10 -11.85 -25.82 -26.28
CA MET A 10 -11.55 -26.42 -24.97
C MET A 10 -10.15 -26.11 -24.43
N ILE A 11 -9.65 -24.87 -24.57
CA ILE A 11 -8.51 -24.45 -23.74
C ILE A 11 -9.05 -24.03 -22.36
N SER A 12 -9.14 -25.08 -21.53
CA SER A 12 -9.18 -25.13 -20.07
C SER A 12 -9.27 -23.78 -19.34
N SER A 13 -10.41 -23.57 -18.69
CA SER A 13 -10.63 -22.53 -17.69
C SER A 13 -9.54 -22.47 -16.59
N GLY A 14 -8.87 -23.59 -16.32
CA GLY A 14 -7.75 -23.70 -15.38
C GLY A 14 -6.47 -22.98 -15.83
N ALA A 15 -6.08 -23.09 -17.10
CA ALA A 15 -4.89 -22.41 -17.62
C ALA A 15 -5.09 -20.88 -17.65
N LYS A 16 -6.33 -20.43 -17.91
CA LYS A 16 -6.70 -19.00 -17.85
C LYS A 16 -6.54 -18.43 -16.42
N ARG A 17 -6.84 -19.20 -15.37
CA ARG A 17 -6.61 -18.79 -13.97
C ARG A 17 -5.11 -18.63 -13.66
N LEU A 18 -4.27 -19.55 -14.13
CA LEU A 18 -2.81 -19.46 -13.93
C LEU A 18 -2.19 -18.29 -14.72
N LEU A 19 -2.67 -18.02 -15.93
CA LEU A 19 -2.27 -16.84 -16.71
C LEU A 19 -2.70 -15.52 -16.04
N LEU A 20 -3.86 -15.48 -15.39
CA LEU A 20 -4.31 -14.33 -14.60
C LEU A 20 -3.43 -14.06 -13.37
N PHE A 21 -2.84 -15.09 -12.75
CA PHE A 21 -1.84 -14.91 -11.67
C PHE A 21 -0.55 -14.27 -12.18
N LEU A 22 -0.22 -14.45 -13.46
CA LEU A 22 0.99 -13.89 -14.09
C LEU A 22 0.78 -12.46 -14.61
N TRP A 23 -0.46 -12.01 -14.79
CA TRP A 23 -0.76 -10.70 -15.38
C TRP A 23 -1.55 -9.77 -14.43
N PRO A 24 -0.92 -9.16 -13.41
CA PRO A 24 -1.62 -8.31 -12.46
C PRO A 24 -1.81 -6.85 -12.95
N PHE A 25 -1.55 -6.55 -14.22
CA PHE A 25 -1.15 -5.19 -14.65
C PHE A 25 -2.08 -4.43 -15.61
N ALA A 26 -3.27 -4.94 -15.94
CA ALA A 26 -4.15 -4.24 -16.90
C ALA A 26 -5.38 -3.56 -16.26
N LYS A 27 -5.39 -3.31 -14.95
CA LYS A 27 -6.48 -2.55 -14.32
C LYS A 27 -5.98 -1.15 -13.98
N LYS A 28 -6.48 -0.14 -14.70
CA LYS A 28 -6.35 1.27 -14.32
C LYS A 28 -6.85 1.41 -12.87
N GLU A 29 -6.00 1.91 -11.98
CA GLU A 29 -6.42 2.16 -10.61
C GLU A 29 -7.44 3.29 -10.63
N LYS A 30 -8.64 3.02 -10.11
CA LYS A 30 -9.67 4.05 -9.94
C LYS A 30 -9.16 5.06 -8.90
N PRO A 31 -9.54 6.35 -8.98
CA PRO A 31 -9.16 7.38 -8.00
C PRO A 31 -9.94 7.21 -6.68
N VAL A 32 -10.16 5.97 -6.25
CA VAL A 32 -10.85 5.60 -5.01
C VAL A 32 -9.78 5.09 -4.05
N TYR A 33 -9.84 5.54 -2.81
CA TYR A 33 -8.87 5.19 -1.78
C TYR A 33 -8.73 3.66 -1.65
N ASN A 34 -7.51 3.18 -1.88
CA ASN A 34 -7.23 1.75 -1.92
C ASN A 34 -6.96 1.21 -0.52
N LEU A 35 -7.98 0.62 0.12
CA LEU A 35 -7.90 0.01 1.45
C LEU A 35 -7.24 -1.39 1.47
N LYS A 36 -6.54 -1.79 0.40
CA LYS A 36 -5.90 -3.12 0.37
C LYS A 36 -4.76 -3.18 1.38
N SER A 37 -4.83 -4.18 2.24
CA SER A 37 -3.76 -4.47 3.19
C SER A 37 -2.51 -5.00 2.49
N ILE A 38 -1.36 -4.52 2.96
CA ILE A 38 -0.05 -5.03 2.55
C ILE A 38 0.16 -6.39 3.22
N ARG A 39 0.47 -7.42 2.41
CA ARG A 39 0.63 -8.78 2.89
C ARG A 39 2.12 -9.10 3.04
N ILE A 40 2.72 -8.75 4.18
CA ILE A 40 4.12 -9.07 4.49
C ILE A 40 4.15 -10.11 5.62
N PRO A 41 5.09 -11.07 5.59
CA PRO A 41 5.26 -12.02 6.68
C PRO A 41 5.57 -11.29 8.00
N ARG A 42 4.70 -11.46 9.01
CA ARG A 42 4.95 -10.98 10.36
C ARG A 42 5.81 -12.01 11.08
N THR A 43 7.08 -11.68 11.32
CA THR A 43 8.04 -12.57 11.98
C THR A 43 8.59 -11.90 13.23
N SER A 44 8.92 -12.70 14.24
CA SER A 44 9.46 -12.22 15.52
C SER A 44 10.38 -13.29 16.14
N GLY A 45 11.30 -12.87 17.00
CA GLY A 45 12.21 -13.78 17.71
C GLY A 45 13.04 -14.66 16.75
N ARG A 46 12.97 -15.98 16.93
CA ARG A 46 13.78 -16.95 16.14
C ARG A 46 13.45 -16.93 14.65
N THR A 47 12.18 -16.76 14.28
CA THR A 47 11.78 -16.73 12.86
C THR A 47 12.30 -15.50 12.14
N LEU A 48 12.39 -14.35 12.84
CA LEU A 48 13.02 -13.15 12.31
C LEU A 48 14.52 -13.34 12.08
N LYS A 49 15.22 -14.05 12.98
CA LYS A 49 16.65 -14.37 12.81
C LYS A 49 16.89 -15.23 11.57
N ILE A 50 16.04 -16.24 11.35
CA ILE A 50 16.11 -17.10 10.16
C ILE A 50 15.86 -16.27 8.90
N LEU A 51 14.81 -15.45 8.88
CA LEU A 51 14.51 -14.57 7.75
C LEU A 51 15.71 -13.65 7.44
N LEU A 52 16.31 -13.05 8.46
CA LEU A 52 17.50 -12.20 8.30
C LEU A 52 18.68 -12.97 7.70
N PHE A 53 18.93 -14.20 8.17
CA PHE A 53 19.99 -15.05 7.63
C PHE A 53 19.75 -15.39 6.15
N LEU A 54 18.49 -15.68 5.77
CA LEU A 54 18.10 -15.93 4.38
C LEU A 54 18.25 -14.68 3.50
N LEU A 55 17.98 -13.48 4.04
CA LEU A 55 18.22 -12.22 3.31
C LEU A 55 19.71 -11.90 3.15
N ARG A 56 20.57 -12.39 4.04
CA ARG A 56 22.01 -12.11 4.00
C ARG A 56 22.77 -13.03 3.05
N THR A 57 22.27 -14.23 2.80
CA THR A 57 22.88 -15.18 1.85
C THR A 57 22.58 -14.76 0.40
N PRO A 58 23.61 -14.53 -0.45
CA PRO A 58 23.41 -13.88 -1.75
C PRO A 58 22.53 -14.68 -2.72
N GLY A 59 22.64 -16.01 -2.73
CA GLY A 59 21.84 -16.88 -3.60
C GLY A 59 20.35 -16.88 -3.23
N VAL A 60 20.04 -17.05 -1.94
CA VAL A 60 18.64 -17.05 -1.47
C VAL A 60 18.02 -15.66 -1.56
N ARG A 61 18.80 -14.61 -1.28
CA ARG A 61 18.36 -13.21 -1.37
C ARG A 61 17.82 -12.87 -2.76
N LEU A 62 18.48 -13.32 -3.82
CA LEU A 62 18.06 -13.07 -5.22
C LEU A 62 16.65 -13.59 -5.50
N LEU A 63 16.26 -14.70 -4.90
CA LEU A 63 14.94 -15.32 -5.09
C LEU A 63 13.89 -14.80 -4.09
N LEU A 64 14.29 -14.58 -2.84
CA LEU A 64 13.41 -14.15 -1.76
C LEU A 64 12.99 -12.68 -1.90
N LEU A 65 13.92 -11.81 -2.29
CA LEU A 65 13.66 -10.38 -2.42
C LEU A 65 12.55 -10.03 -3.43
N PRO A 66 12.54 -10.52 -4.69
CA PRO A 66 11.47 -10.21 -5.62
C PRO A 66 10.11 -10.74 -5.15
N LEU A 67 10.07 -11.86 -4.41
CA LEU A 67 8.84 -12.39 -3.82
C LEU A 67 8.28 -11.43 -2.75
N LEU A 68 9.12 -10.99 -1.82
CA LEU A 68 8.74 -10.04 -0.76
C LEU A 68 8.30 -8.69 -1.36
N LEU A 69 9.03 -8.19 -2.35
CA LEU A 69 8.68 -6.93 -3.03
C LEU A 69 7.32 -7.05 -3.74
N ARG A 70 7.05 -8.20 -4.38
CA ARG A 70 5.75 -8.46 -5.03
C ARG A 70 4.61 -8.51 -4.02
N GLN A 71 4.82 -9.15 -2.88
CA GLN A 71 3.87 -9.20 -1.78
C GLN A 71 3.59 -7.81 -1.17
N ALA A 72 4.62 -6.96 -1.12
CA ALA A 72 4.52 -5.56 -0.68
C ALA A 72 3.85 -4.64 -1.72
N GLY A 73 3.61 -5.10 -2.95
CA GLY A 73 2.99 -4.29 -4.01
C GLY A 73 3.93 -3.27 -4.67
N LEU A 74 5.21 -3.24 -4.30
CA LEU A 74 6.21 -2.30 -4.85
C LEU A 74 6.37 -2.34 -6.38
N PRO A 75 6.28 -3.50 -7.07
CA PRO A 75 6.31 -3.53 -8.52
C PRO A 75 5.18 -2.76 -9.20
N ARG A 76 4.05 -2.52 -8.53
CA ARG A 76 2.98 -1.67 -9.06
C ARG A 76 3.39 -0.20 -8.98
N LEU A 77 3.91 0.21 -7.82
CA LEU A 77 4.41 1.57 -7.60
C LEU A 77 5.53 1.94 -8.59
N ARG A 78 6.44 1.00 -8.91
CA ARG A 78 7.51 1.22 -9.90
C ARG A 78 7.03 1.40 -11.34
N LYS A 79 5.79 0.99 -11.66
CA LYS A 79 5.19 1.17 -12.99
C LYS A 79 4.31 2.41 -13.06
N CYS A 80 4.00 3.02 -11.92
CA CYS A 80 3.27 4.28 -11.90
C CYS A 80 4.18 5.35 -12.49
N HIS A 81 3.69 5.99 -13.55
CA HIS A 81 4.30 7.20 -14.07
C HIS A 81 3.71 8.38 -13.30
N VAL A 82 4.59 9.21 -12.75
CA VAL A 82 4.22 10.44 -12.04
C VAL A 82 4.78 11.57 -12.88
N GLU A 83 3.90 12.44 -13.36
CA GLU A 83 4.27 13.61 -14.19
C GLU A 83 4.92 14.71 -13.33
N ASP A 84 4.62 14.72 -12.03
CA ASP A 84 5.12 15.72 -11.10
C ASP A 84 6.62 15.56 -10.84
N ALA A 85 7.32 16.69 -10.72
CA ALA A 85 8.73 16.71 -10.37
C ALA A 85 8.97 16.17 -8.94
N PRO A 86 10.09 15.47 -8.69
CA PRO A 86 10.39 14.94 -7.37
C PRO A 86 10.63 16.05 -6.36
N VAL A 87 9.84 16.05 -5.30
CA VAL A 87 9.99 16.97 -4.16
C VAL A 87 10.83 16.28 -3.08
N MET A 88 12.07 16.72 -2.91
CA MET A 88 13.05 16.06 -2.01
C MET A 88 12.91 16.46 -0.54
N HIS A 89 12.19 17.54 -0.25
CA HIS A 89 11.94 18.06 1.09
C HIS A 89 10.51 18.61 1.16
N PRO A 90 9.84 18.57 2.32
CA PRO A 90 8.47 19.05 2.43
C PRO A 90 8.41 20.56 2.13
N VAL A 91 7.68 20.93 1.06
CA VAL A 91 7.42 22.32 0.69
C VAL A 91 6.05 22.71 1.24
N HIS A 92 6.04 23.70 2.13
CA HIS A 92 4.81 24.21 2.71
C HIS A 92 4.39 25.48 1.94
N PRO A 93 3.18 25.54 1.37
CA PRO A 93 2.74 26.73 0.64
C PRO A 93 2.71 27.94 1.59
N ALA A 94 3.07 29.12 1.10
CA ALA A 94 3.13 30.33 1.93
C ALA A 94 1.78 30.67 2.58
N ASP A 95 0.68 30.35 1.89
CA ASP A 95 -0.69 30.54 2.37
C ASP A 95 -1.07 29.63 3.55
N SER A 96 -0.30 28.55 3.78
CA SER A 96 -0.47 27.67 4.94
C SER A 96 0.21 28.17 6.21
N LYS A 97 0.89 29.32 6.16
CA LYS A 97 1.51 29.93 7.34
C LYS A 97 0.44 30.51 8.26
N ILE A 98 0.09 29.74 9.28
CA ILE A 98 -0.76 30.22 10.36
C ILE A 98 0.05 31.22 11.20
N THR A 99 -0.49 32.43 11.39
CA THR A 99 0.10 33.42 12.32
C THR A 99 0.14 32.85 13.74
N LEU A 100 1.19 33.15 14.51
CA LEU A 100 1.37 32.68 15.89
C LEU A 100 0.11 32.89 16.76
N ALA A 101 -0.57 34.02 16.59
CA ALA A 101 -1.81 34.33 17.31
C ALA A 101 -2.96 33.36 16.96
N ALA A 102 -3.14 33.05 15.67
CA ALA A 102 -4.14 32.09 15.22
C ALA A 102 -3.81 30.66 15.68
N ALA A 103 -2.53 30.28 15.69
CA ALA A 103 -2.09 28.99 16.22
C ALA A 103 -2.38 28.85 17.72
N LYS A 104 -2.03 29.86 18.53
CA LYS A 104 -2.33 29.89 19.97
C LYS A 104 -3.84 29.82 20.24
N LYS A 105 -4.64 30.53 19.44
CA LYS A 105 -6.11 30.48 19.52
C LYS A 105 -6.65 29.09 19.22
N SER A 106 -6.17 28.45 18.15
CA SER A 106 -6.57 27.08 17.77
C SER A 106 -6.23 26.06 18.86
N ILE A 107 -5.03 26.14 19.44
CA ILE A 107 -4.62 25.23 20.52
C ILE A 107 -5.52 25.40 21.75
N LYS A 108 -5.78 26.65 22.15
CA LYS A 108 -6.67 26.93 23.29
C LYS A 108 -8.08 26.40 23.04
N GLN A 109 -8.60 26.59 21.83
CA GLN A 109 -9.93 26.13 21.44
C GLN A 109 -10.02 24.59 21.42
N PHE A 110 -8.97 23.91 20.98
CA PHE A 110 -8.88 22.45 21.05
C PHE A 110 -8.88 21.93 22.50
N ILE A 111 -8.09 22.54 23.39
CA ILE A 111 -8.03 22.13 24.81
C ILE A 111 -9.39 22.28 25.47
N VAL A 112 -10.05 23.42 25.29
CA VAL A 112 -11.40 23.67 25.84
C VAL A 112 -12.42 22.65 25.32
N SER A 113 -12.39 22.34 24.02
CA SER A 113 -13.29 21.33 23.44
C SER A 113 -13.00 19.92 23.95
N ALA A 114 -11.73 19.57 24.16
CA ALA A 114 -11.32 18.28 24.70
C ALA A 114 -11.75 18.11 26.16
N GLU A 115 -11.72 19.18 26.96
CA GLU A 115 -12.19 19.20 28.35
C GLU A 115 -13.72 19.07 28.43
N GLN A 116 -14.47 19.83 27.63
CA GLN A 116 -15.94 19.71 27.56
C GLN A 116 -16.42 18.31 27.12
N ASN A 117 -15.71 17.68 26.18
CA ASN A 117 -16.00 16.30 25.76
C ASN A 117 -15.71 15.27 26.87
N ARG A 118 -14.81 15.56 27.82
CA ARG A 118 -14.55 14.71 28.99
C ARG A 118 -15.63 14.88 30.05
N GLU A 119 -16.01 16.12 30.34
CA GLU A 119 -17.03 16.45 31.36
C GLU A 119 -18.42 15.91 30.97
N SER A 120 -18.82 16.06 29.70
CA SER A 120 -20.08 15.50 29.19
C SER A 120 -20.12 13.96 29.13
N ALA A 121 -18.98 13.28 29.21
CA ALA A 121 -18.90 11.82 29.31
C ALA A 121 -18.99 11.32 30.76
N THR A 122 -18.61 12.15 31.75
CA THR A 122 -18.73 11.85 33.18
C THR A 122 -20.12 12.15 33.76
N ASP A 123 -20.87 13.07 33.15
CA ASP A 123 -22.21 13.48 33.59
C ASP A 123 -23.34 12.55 33.08
N LYS A 124 -23.01 11.56 32.25
CA LYS A 124 -23.93 10.52 31.73
C LYS A 124 -23.89 9.21 32.52
N LYS A 125 -23.50 9.26 33.80
CA LYS A 125 -23.37 8.09 34.67
C LYS A 125 -24.35 8.12 35.82
#